data_AF-A0A6J0XHJ7-F1
#
_entry.id   AF-A0A6J0XHJ7-F1
#
_cell.length_a   1.000
_cell.length_b   1.000
_cell.length_c   1.000
_cell.angle_alpha   90.00
_cell.angle_beta   90.00
_cell.angle_gamma   90.00
#
_symmetry.space_group_name_H-M   'P 1'
#
loop_
_entity.id
_entity.type
_entity.pdbx_description
1 polymer ?
#
loop_
_entity_poly.entity_id
_entity_poly.type
_entity_poly.pdbx_seq_one_letter_code
_entity_poly.pdbx_strand_id
1 'polypeptide(L)'
;VTLCVNVSRQQPGPGAPGIAELRVPVFDDPAEDLLAHLEPTCAAMEAAVRAGGACLVYCKNGRSRSAAVCTAYLMRHRGLSLERAFR
;
A
#
# COMPACT_ATOMS: atom_id res chain seq x y z
N VAL A 1 5.95 -13.16 -0.03
CA VAL A 1 4.89 -12.13 -0.22
C VAL A 1 3.57 -12.86 -0.30
N THR A 2 2.59 -12.48 0.50
CA THR A 2 1.24 -13.07 0.57
C THR A 2 0.16 -12.10 0.10
N LEU A 3 0.41 -10.79 0.19
CA LEU A 3 -0.48 -9.73 -0.27
C LEU A 3 0.29 -8.75 -1.17
N CYS A 4 -0.27 -8.44 -2.32
CA CYS A 4 0.17 -7.37 -3.21
C CYS A 4 -0.82 -6.22 -3.16
N VAL A 5 -0.35 -5.02 -2.79
CA VAL A 5 -1.13 -3.78 -2.82
C VAL A 5 -0.75 -2.99 -4.07
N ASN A 6 -1.62 -3.02 -5.06
CA ASN A 6 -1.46 -2.29 -6.32
C ASN A 6 -2.10 -0.90 -6.21
N VAL A 7 -1.29 0.12 -5.99
CA VAL A 7 -1.75 1.52 -5.87
C VAL A 7 -1.77 2.19 -7.24
N SER A 8 -2.50 1.59 -8.18
CA SER A 8 -2.69 2.14 -9.51
C SER A 8 -3.97 1.65 -10.21
N ARG A 9 -4.48 2.48 -11.13
CA ARG A 9 -5.56 2.09 -12.05
C ARG A 9 -5.11 1.12 -13.14
N GLN A 10 -3.88 1.27 -13.64
CA GLN A 10 -3.47 0.68 -14.93
C GLN A 10 -2.38 -0.37 -14.83
N GLN A 11 -1.65 -0.50 -13.71
CA GLN A 11 -0.61 -1.52 -13.63
C GLN A 11 -1.25 -2.91 -13.46
N PRO A 12 -0.68 -3.94 -14.09
CA PRO A 12 -1.17 -5.31 -13.94
C PRO A 12 -1.05 -5.78 -12.48
N GLY A 13 -1.92 -6.72 -12.12
CA GLY A 13 -1.79 -7.47 -10.88
C GLY A 13 -0.55 -8.38 -10.89
N PRO A 14 -0.18 -9.00 -9.76
CA PRO A 14 1.02 -9.84 -9.66
C PRO A 14 0.97 -11.11 -10.52
N GLY A 15 -0.23 -11.56 -10.94
CA GLY A 15 -0.41 -12.73 -11.81
C GLY A 15 0.14 -14.05 -11.27
N ALA A 16 0.56 -14.07 -10.00
CA ALA A 16 1.22 -15.21 -9.36
C ALA A 16 0.21 -16.00 -8.50
N PRO A 17 0.15 -17.34 -8.62
CA PRO A 17 -0.75 -18.17 -7.84
C PRO A 17 -0.44 -18.06 -6.34
N GLY A 18 -1.49 -18.05 -5.50
CA GLY A 18 -1.36 -17.98 -4.05
C GLY A 18 -1.01 -16.60 -3.49
N ILE A 19 -0.95 -15.54 -4.31
CA ILE A 19 -0.77 -14.15 -3.87
C ILE A 19 -2.11 -13.41 -3.95
N ALA A 20 -2.58 -12.90 -2.82
CA ALA A 20 -3.76 -12.03 -2.81
C ALA A 20 -3.43 -10.65 -3.40
N GLU A 21 -4.39 -10.02 -4.08
CA GLU A 21 -4.27 -8.66 -4.58
C GLU A 21 -5.30 -7.74 -3.90
N LEU A 22 -4.83 -6.59 -3.43
CA LEU A 22 -5.66 -5.44 -3.10
C LEU A 22 -5.32 -4.30 -4.06
N ARG A 23 -6.33 -3.76 -4.75
CA ARG A 23 -6.14 -2.64 -5.67
C ARG A 23 -6.67 -1.34 -5.08
N VAL A 24 -5.83 -0.31 -5.11
CA VAL A 24 -6.18 1.08 -4.80
C VAL A 24 -6.13 1.88 -6.10
N PRO A 25 -7.27 2.08 -6.79
CA PRO A 25 -7.31 2.54 -8.17
C PRO A 25 -7.21 4.07 -8.29
N VAL A 26 -6.05 4.63 -8.00
CA VAL A 26 -5.78 6.09 -8.11
C VAL A 26 -4.71 6.41 -9.15
N PHE A 27 -4.82 7.56 -9.81
CA PHE A 27 -3.73 8.19 -10.55
C PHE A 27 -2.72 8.86 -9.62
N ASP A 28 -1.54 9.14 -10.16
CA ASP A 28 -0.51 9.91 -9.46
C ASP A 28 -0.77 11.41 -9.69
N ASP A 29 -1.89 11.87 -9.15
CA ASP A 29 -2.42 13.22 -9.34
C ASP A 29 -2.83 13.80 -7.97
N PRO A 30 -2.43 15.03 -7.62
CA PRO A 30 -2.84 15.67 -6.37
C PRO A 30 -4.36 15.81 -6.19
N ALA A 31 -5.15 15.74 -7.26
CA ALA A 31 -6.61 15.77 -7.21
C ALA A 31 -7.25 14.42 -6.85
N GLU A 32 -6.49 13.32 -6.81
CA GLU A 32 -6.99 12.01 -6.39
C GLU A 32 -7.05 11.89 -4.86
N ASP A 33 -8.14 11.34 -4.34
CA ASP A 33 -8.33 11.11 -2.90
C ASP A 33 -7.68 9.80 -2.46
N LEU A 34 -6.35 9.80 -2.31
CA LEU A 34 -5.63 8.66 -1.73
C LEU A 34 -5.97 8.46 -0.25
N LEU A 35 -6.33 9.54 0.47
CA LEU A 35 -6.56 9.51 1.92
C LEU A 35 -7.73 8.59 2.29
N ALA A 36 -8.82 8.64 1.51
CA ALA A 36 -9.98 7.76 1.69
C ALA A 36 -9.64 6.26 1.63
N HIS A 37 -8.52 5.89 1.01
CA HIS A 37 -8.08 4.50 0.88
C HIS A 37 -7.07 4.06 1.94
N LEU A 38 -6.47 4.98 2.71
CA LEU A 38 -5.34 4.65 3.57
C LEU A 38 -5.71 3.70 4.71
N GLU A 39 -6.77 3.99 5.46
CA GLU A 39 -7.18 3.15 6.61
C GLU A 39 -7.49 1.70 6.20
N PRO A 40 -8.40 1.42 5.23
CA PRO A 40 -8.68 0.04 4.84
C PRO A 40 -7.45 -0.67 4.24
N THR A 41 -6.60 0.06 3.51
CA THR A 41 -5.36 -0.50 2.94
C THR A 41 -4.36 -0.88 4.03
N CYS A 42 -4.14 0.00 5.01
CA CYS A 42 -3.25 -0.26 6.14
C CYS A 42 -3.75 -1.44 6.99
N ALA A 43 -5.07 -1.52 7.23
CA ALA A 43 -5.67 -2.63 7.96
C ALA A 43 -5.46 -3.98 7.24
N ALA A 44 -5.62 -4.03 5.91
CA ALA A 44 -5.36 -5.23 5.12
C ALA A 44 -3.88 -5.64 5.15
N MET A 45 -2.97 -4.67 5.04
CA MET A 45 -1.53 -4.90 5.17
C MET A 45 -1.19 -5.46 6.55
N GLU A 46 -1.73 -4.87 7.62
CA GLU A 46 -1.49 -5.33 8.99
C GLU A 46 -2.02 -6.74 9.23
N ALA A 47 -3.22 -7.06 8.72
CA ALA A 47 -3.77 -8.41 8.82
C ALA A 47 -2.86 -9.45 8.15
N ALA A 48 -2.36 -9.15 6.95
CA ALA A 48 -1.43 -10.03 6.23
C ALA A 48 -0.10 -10.22 6.97
N VAL A 49 0.44 -9.16 7.58
CA VAL A 49 1.67 -9.23 8.39
C VAL A 49 1.45 -10.03 9.68
N ARG A 50 0.35 -9.79 10.40
CA ARG A 50 0.02 -10.53 11.64
C ARG A 50 -0.23 -12.01 11.40
N ALA A 51 -0.67 -12.40 10.19
CA ALA A 51 -0.79 -13.79 9.77
C ALA A 51 0.57 -14.45 9.43
N GLY A 52 1.70 -13.78 9.66
CA GLY A 52 3.04 -14.29 9.33
C GLY A 52 3.43 -14.09 7.86
N GLY A 53 2.63 -13.32 7.11
CA GLY A 53 2.87 -13.02 5.71
C GLY A 53 3.73 -11.77 5.48
N ALA A 54 3.82 -11.35 4.22
CA ALA A 54 4.54 -10.15 3.82
C ALA A 54 3.81 -9.43 2.69
N CYS A 55 3.81 -8.10 2.73
CA CYS A 55 3.14 -7.27 1.73
C CYS A 55 4.14 -6.71 0.71
N LEU A 56 3.76 -6.71 -0.57
CA LEU A 56 4.41 -5.92 -1.61
C LEU A 56 3.49 -4.75 -1.97
N VAL A 57 3.91 -3.52 -1.69
CA VAL A 57 3.16 -2.31 -2.09
C VAL A 57 3.85 -1.69 -3.29
N TYR A 58 3.12 -1.48 -4.38
CA TYR A 58 3.70 -0.95 -5.61
C TYR A 58 2.75 0.01 -6.33
N CYS A 59 3.36 0.89 -7.12
CA CYS A 59 2.67 1.74 -8.10
C CYS A 59 3.47 1.69 -9.41
N LYS A 60 3.21 2.60 -10.36
CA LYS A 60 3.94 2.59 -11.65
C LYS A 60 5.45 2.74 -11.52
N ASN A 61 5.90 3.72 -10.73
CA ASN A 61 7.32 4.08 -10.63
C ASN A 61 7.94 3.81 -9.25
N GLY A 62 7.14 3.35 -8.27
CA GLY A 62 7.60 3.15 -6.91
C GLY A 62 8.02 4.43 -6.16
N ARG A 63 7.49 5.61 -6.53
CA ARG A 63 7.96 6.92 -6.02
C ARG A 63 6.96 7.68 -5.15
N SER A 64 5.71 7.77 -5.59
CA SER A 64 4.69 8.63 -4.97
C SER A 64 3.66 7.78 -4.22
N ARG A 65 2.60 7.35 -4.90
CA ARG A 65 1.48 6.56 -4.34
C ARG A 65 1.88 5.40 -3.41
N SER A 66 2.76 4.50 -3.84
CA SER A 66 3.19 3.37 -3.02
C SER A 66 3.99 3.80 -1.79
N ALA A 67 4.83 4.82 -1.92
CA ALA A 67 5.58 5.38 -0.80
C ALA A 67 4.64 6.06 0.21
N ALA A 68 3.63 6.78 -0.27
CA ALA A 68 2.59 7.37 0.58
C ALA A 68 1.81 6.31 1.38
N VAL A 69 1.41 5.20 0.74
CA VAL A 69 0.75 4.08 1.45
C VAL A 69 1.68 3.44 2.49
N CYS A 70 2.95 3.18 2.16
CA CYS A 70 3.92 2.66 3.12
C CYS A 70 4.14 3.60 4.31
N THR A 71 4.27 4.91 4.04
CA THR A 71 4.42 5.96 5.07
C THR A 71 3.21 5.95 6.01
N ALA A 72 2.00 5.93 5.45
CA ALA A 72 0.77 5.86 6.22
C ALA A 72 0.69 4.60 7.09
N TYR A 73 1.06 3.43 6.54
CA TYR A 73 1.09 2.18 7.28
C TYR A 73 2.04 2.23 8.48
N LEU A 74 3.26 2.76 8.28
CA LEU A 74 4.24 2.92 9.36
C LEU A 74 3.73 3.87 10.44
N MET A 75 3.10 4.98 10.06
CA MET A 75 2.49 5.89 11.03
C MET A 75 1.37 5.21 11.80
N ARG A 76 0.46 4.52 11.10
CA ARG A 76 -0.76 3.94 11.68
C ARG A 76 -0.51 2.74 12.57
N HIS A 77 0.31 1.78 12.12
CA HIS A 77 0.48 0.50 12.81
C HIS A 77 1.82 0.36 13.53
N ARG A 78 2.81 1.21 13.21
CA ARG A 78 4.11 1.21 13.89
C ARG A 78 4.32 2.42 14.80
N GLY A 79 3.35 3.32 14.87
CA GLY A 79 3.38 4.49 15.76
C GLY A 79 4.48 5.49 15.43
N LEU A 80 4.97 5.50 14.18
CA LEU A 80 6.00 6.44 13.75
C LEU A 80 5.38 7.81 13.47
N SER A 81 6.13 8.88 13.74
CA SER A 81 5.80 10.20 13.22
C SER A 81 5.99 10.23 11.70
N LEU A 82 5.36 11.20 11.02
CA LEU A 82 5.53 11.39 9.57
C LEU A 82 7.02 11.51 9.19
N GLU A 83 7.80 12.30 9.94
CA GLU A 83 9.24 12.48 9.70
C GLU A 83 10.01 11.14 9.76
N ARG A 84 9.68 10.28 10.73
CA ARG A 84 10.34 8.98 10.89
C ARG A 84 9.85 7.93 9.90
N ALA A 85 8.60 8.01 9.47
CA ALA A 85 8.03 7.08 8.51
C ALA A 85 8.46 7.38 7.06
N PHE A 86 8.78 8.64 6.77
CA PHE A 86 9.16 9.10 5.43
C PHE A 86 10.66 9.01 5.13
N ARG A 87 11.51 8.99 6.17
CA ARG A 87 12.96 8.81 6.06
C ARG A 87 13.34 7.33 5.98
#